data_AF-A0AAV3R710-F1
#
_entry.id   AF-A0AAV3R710-F1
#
_cell.length_a   1.000
_cell.length_b   1.000
_cell.length_c   1.000
_cell.angle_alpha   90.00
_cell.angle_beta   90.00
_cell.angle_gamma   90.00
#
_symmetry.space_group_name_H-M   'P 1'
#
loop_
_entity.id
_entity.type
_entity.pdbx_description
1 polymer ?
#
loop_
_entity_poly.entity_id
_entity_poly.type
_entity_poly.pdbx_seq_one_letter_code
_entity_poly.pdbx_strand_id
1 'polypeptide(L)'
;MNHPRDVGARKYFDSTYPDFASDLRNVRIGLCTDGFRTVSGKFGGQYSCWPVMICVYNLPPGLCMKDPYMLLTLILPGPDSPGKDINVYLSPLIDELKSL
;
A
#
# COMPACT_ATOMS: atom_id res chain seq x y z
N MET A 1 14.51 6.47 13.20
CA MET A 1 13.59 5.86 12.23
C MET A 1 13.96 6.41 10.86
N ASN A 2 14.39 5.55 9.95
CA ASN A 2 14.70 5.97 8.58
C ASN A 2 13.39 6.11 7.81
N HIS A 3 13.27 7.14 6.98
CA HIS A 3 12.11 7.28 6.11
C HIS A 3 12.12 6.12 5.11
N PRO A 4 10.94 5.60 4.69
CA PRO A 4 10.86 4.73 3.51
C PRO A 4 11.53 5.30 2.25
N ARG A 5 11.72 6.63 2.18
CA ARG A 5 12.49 7.35 1.14
C ARG A 5 13.98 7.04 1.17
N ASP A 6 14.53 6.71 2.34
CA ASP A 6 15.96 6.50 2.54
C ASP A 6 16.40 5.07 2.18
N VAL A 7 15.44 4.22 1.78
CA VAL A 7 15.65 2.81 1.44
C VAL A 7 16.25 2.65 0.04
N GLY A 8 17.11 1.66 -0.15
CA GLY A 8 17.76 1.38 -1.44
C GLY A 8 16.80 1.22 -2.62
N ALA A 9 15.60 0.67 -2.38
CA ALA A 9 14.54 0.55 -3.39
C ALA A 9 14.15 1.91 -4.01
N ARG A 10 14.13 2.99 -3.21
CA ARG A 10 13.82 4.33 -3.69
C ARG A 10 14.92 4.87 -4.61
N LYS A 11 16.18 4.72 -4.19
CA LYS A 11 17.35 5.14 -4.98
C LYS A 11 17.40 4.41 -6.31
N TYR A 12 17.13 3.10 -6.30
CA TYR A 12 17.05 2.28 -7.50
C TYR A 12 15.93 2.73 -8.44
N PHE A 13 14.75 3.02 -7.89
CA PHE A 13 13.62 3.54 -8.69
C PHE A 13 13.98 4.90 -9.32
N ASP A 14 14.55 5.82 -8.55
CA ASP A 14 14.92 7.15 -9.04
C ASP A 14 16.03 7.09 -10.11
N SER A 15 16.98 6.14 -10.01
CA SER A 15 17.97 5.93 -11.07
C SER A 15 17.38 5.27 -12.32
N THR A 16 16.32 4.47 -12.16
CA THR A 16 15.66 3.80 -13.29
C THR A 16 14.72 4.75 -14.05
N TYR A 17 14.07 5.68 -13.32
CA TYR A 17 13.09 6.62 -13.86
C TYR A 17 13.46 8.08 -13.50
N PRO A 18 14.54 8.63 -14.09
CA PRO A 18 15.03 9.96 -13.75
C PRO A 18 14.03 11.07 -14.07
N ASP A 19 13.27 10.95 -15.18
CA ASP A 19 12.25 11.92 -15.56
C ASP A 19 11.14 11.98 -14.51
N PHE A 20 10.67 10.82 -14.04
CA PHE A 20 9.70 10.74 -12.95
C PHE A 20 10.28 11.28 -11.64
N ALA A 21 11.56 11.01 -11.36
CA ALA A 21 12.21 11.46 -10.14
C ALA A 21 12.32 13.00 -10.09
N SER A 22 12.54 13.63 -11.24
CA SER A 22 12.80 15.05 -11.38
C SER A 22 11.59 15.94 -11.08
N ASP A 23 10.37 15.48 -11.35
CA ASP A 23 9.15 16.23 -11.03
C ASP A 23 8.74 16.02 -9.56
N LEU A 24 8.76 17.10 -8.79
CA LEU A 24 8.35 17.11 -7.38
C LEU A 24 6.85 16.85 -7.19
N ARG A 25 6.04 17.06 -8.24
CA ARG A 25 4.59 16.82 -8.23
C ARG A 25 4.25 15.33 -8.34
N ASN A 26 5.21 14.50 -8.77
CA ASN A 26 5.00 13.07 -8.85
C ASN A 26 4.85 12.45 -7.47
N VAL A 27 3.69 11.83 -7.27
CA VAL A 27 3.32 11.18 -6.02
C VAL A 27 4.01 9.83 -5.93
N ARG A 28 4.52 9.54 -4.73
CA ARG A 28 5.23 8.31 -4.38
C ARG A 28 4.44 7.63 -3.29
N ILE A 29 3.98 6.45 -3.61
CA ILE A 29 3.14 5.66 -2.73
C ILE A 29 3.84 4.35 -2.35
N GLY A 30 3.60 3.91 -1.13
CA GLY A 30 3.87 2.56 -0.69
C GLY A 30 2.56 1.80 -0.58
N LEU A 31 2.55 0.57 -1.07
CA LEU A 31 1.48 -0.39 -0.83
C LEU A 31 1.90 -1.30 0.32
N CYS A 32 1.02 -1.47 1.30
CA CYS A 32 1.16 -2.48 2.34
C CYS A 32 -0.11 -3.29 2.48
N THR A 33 0.05 -4.58 2.75
CA THR A 33 -1.05 -5.48 3.04
C THR A 33 -0.61 -6.45 4.13
N ASP A 34 -1.53 -6.78 5.02
CA ASP A 34 -1.31 -7.77 6.09
C ASP A 34 -2.62 -8.54 6.31
N GLY A 35 -2.52 -9.72 6.89
CA GLY A 35 -3.67 -10.54 7.24
C GLY A 35 -4.32 -10.01 8.51
N PHE A 36 -5.50 -9.41 8.40
CA PHE A 36 -6.31 -9.00 9.54
C PHE A 36 -7.30 -10.11 9.92
N ARG A 37 -7.22 -10.59 11.16
CA ARG A 37 -8.18 -11.53 11.72
C ARG A 37 -9.15 -10.79 12.62
N THR A 38 -10.44 -10.77 12.27
CA THR A 38 -11.47 -10.15 13.11
C THR A 38 -11.94 -11.14 14.19
N VAL A 39 -12.09 -10.65 15.43
CA VAL A 39 -12.74 -11.42 16.49
C VAL A 39 -14.24 -11.42 16.23
N SER A 40 -14.84 -12.61 16.20
CA SER A 40 -16.28 -12.84 15.99
C SER A 40 -17.14 -11.96 16.90
N GLY A 41 -18.11 -11.26 16.33
CA GLY A 41 -19.24 -10.68 17.07
C GLY A 41 -20.15 -11.77 17.65
N LYS A 42 -21.15 -11.36 18.44
CA LYS A 42 -22.08 -12.22 19.21
C LYS A 42 -22.81 -13.33 18.43
N PHE A 43 -22.68 -13.39 17.11
CA PHE A 43 -23.41 -14.30 16.21
C PHE A 43 -22.54 -15.26 15.38
N GLY A 44 -21.30 -15.50 15.80
CA GLY A 44 -20.55 -16.71 15.44
C GLY A 44 -20.01 -16.79 14.01
N GLY A 45 -18.73 -16.45 13.85
CA GLY A 45 -17.89 -16.79 12.70
C GLY A 45 -16.52 -16.13 12.81
N GLN A 46 -15.42 -16.88 12.67
CA GLN A 46 -14.09 -16.29 12.51
C GLN A 46 -13.99 -15.75 11.09
N TYR A 47 -13.90 -14.43 10.93
CA TYR A 47 -13.66 -13.79 9.64
C TYR A 47 -12.23 -13.25 9.60
N SER A 48 -11.66 -13.23 8.41
CA SER A 48 -10.35 -12.62 8.17
C SER A 48 -10.41 -11.91 6.83
N CYS A 49 -9.61 -10.87 6.71
CA CYS A 49 -9.46 -10.11 5.49
C CYS A 49 -8.04 -9.61 5.35
N TRP A 50 -7.65 -9.25 4.14
CA TRP A 50 -6.39 -8.63 3.83
C TRP A 50 -6.65 -7.20 3.37
N PRO A 51 -6.59 -6.21 4.28
CA PRO A 51 -6.60 -4.81 3.87
C PRO A 51 -5.37 -4.50 3.01
N VAL A 52 -5.59 -3.74 1.94
CA VAL A 52 -4.53 -3.12 1.13
C VAL A 52 -4.57 -1.64 1.43
N MET A 53 -3.51 -1.13 2.06
CA MET A 53 -3.35 0.26 2.40
C MET A 53 -2.30 0.94 1.50
N ILE A 54 -2.58 2.19 1.15
CA ILE A 54 -1.66 3.11 0.48
C ILE A 54 -1.13 4.11 1.49
N CYS A 55 0.18 4.28 1.54
CA CYS A 55 0.85 5.34 2.30
C CYS A 55 1.55 6.32 1.35
N VAL A 56 1.40 7.62 1.59
CA VAL A 56 2.04 8.65 0.75
C VAL A 56 3.44 8.99 1.27
N TYR A 57 4.48 8.59 0.55
CA TYR A 57 5.89 8.78 0.91
C TYR A 57 6.48 10.14 0.49
N ASN A 58 5.67 11.02 -0.10
CA ASN A 58 6.06 12.44 -0.25
C ASN A 58 6.09 13.16 1.10
N LEU A 59 5.32 12.69 2.09
CA LEU A 59 5.20 13.30 3.41
C LEU A 59 6.42 12.97 4.31
N PRO A 60 6.73 13.84 5.30
CA PRO A 60 7.78 13.58 6.28
C PRO A 60 7.63 12.22 7.00
N PRO A 61 8.73 11.63 7.52
CA PRO A 61 8.70 10.28 8.10
C PRO A 61 7.72 10.14 9.27
N GLY A 62 7.56 11.21 10.07
CA GLY A 62 6.62 11.25 11.20
C GLY A 62 5.15 11.43 10.80
N LEU A 63 4.84 11.64 9.52
CA LEU A 63 3.48 11.81 9.02
C LEU A 63 3.05 10.68 8.08
N CYS A 64 3.96 10.17 7.24
CA CYS A 64 3.62 9.23 6.15
C CYS A 64 2.93 7.93 6.58
N MET A 65 3.08 7.52 7.85
CA MET A 65 2.46 6.32 8.42
C MET A 65 1.40 6.63 9.48
N LYS A 66 0.92 7.88 9.58
CA LYS A 66 -0.18 8.23 10.48
C LYS A 66 -1.52 7.98 9.82
N ASP A 67 -2.52 7.63 10.62
CA ASP A 67 -3.90 7.31 10.21
C ASP A 67 -4.50 8.22 9.12
N PRO A 68 -4.42 9.58 9.18
CA PRO A 68 -5.00 10.42 8.14
C PRO A 68 -4.29 10.34 6.78
N TYR A 69 -3.10 9.74 6.73
CA TYR A 69 -2.27 9.60 5.53
C TYR A 69 -2.11 8.15 5.06
N MET A 70 -2.77 7.21 5.76
CA MET A 70 -2.93 5.82 5.33
C MET A 70 -4.33 5.64 4.75
N LEU A 71 -4.40 5.28 3.48
CA LEU A 71 -5.64 5.12 2.73
C LEU A 71 -5.94 3.64 2.56
N LEU A 72 -7.06 3.18 3.10
CA LEU A 72 -7.57 1.83 2.80
C LEU A 72 -8.16 1.82 1.39
N THR A 73 -7.61 1.00 0.50
CA THR A 73 -8.00 0.95 -0.92
C THR A 73 -8.76 -0.30 -1.29
N LEU A 74 -8.35 -1.46 -0.78
CA LEU A 74 -9.00 -2.74 -1.03
C LEU A 74 -9.14 -3.52 0.28
N ILE A 75 -10.19 -4.31 0.40
CA ILE A 75 -10.36 -5.31 1.45
C ILE A 75 -10.56 -6.64 0.74
N LEU A 76 -9.55 -7.50 0.77
CA LEU A 76 -9.68 -8.84 0.19
C LEU A 76 -10.25 -9.78 1.25
N PRO A 77 -11.25 -10.61 0.92
CA PRO A 77 -11.73 -11.63 1.84
C PRO A 77 -10.63 -12.67 2.10
N GLY A 78 -10.43 -13.03 3.38
CA GLY A 78 -9.60 -14.16 3.81
C GLY A 78 -10.43 -15.46 3.87
N PRO A 79 -9.87 -16.57 4.39
CA PRO A 79 -8.69 -16.68 5.26
C PRO A 79 -7.36 -16.93 4.57
N ASP A 80 -7.39 -17.41 3.33
CA ASP A 80 -6.16 -17.70 2.62
C ASP A 80 -5.45 -16.42 2.21
N SER A 81 -4.12 -16.46 2.22
CA SER A 81 -3.33 -15.34 1.70
C SER A 81 -3.59 -15.22 0.20
N PRO A 82 -3.77 -14.00 -0.34
CA PRO A 82 -3.86 -13.80 -1.78
C PRO A 82 -2.60 -14.29 -2.51
N GLY A 83 -1.47 -14.49 -1.80
CA GLY A 83 -0.35 -15.29 -2.27
C GLY A 83 0.08 -14.99 -3.71
N LYS A 84 -0.11 -15.96 -4.61
CA LYS A 84 0.22 -15.85 -6.04
C LYS A 84 -0.76 -14.98 -6.83
N ASP A 85 -2.01 -14.88 -6.38
CA ASP A 85 -3.10 -14.19 -7.06
C ASP A 85 -3.21 -12.71 -6.65
N ILE A 86 -2.34 -12.24 -5.74
CA ILE A 86 -2.32 -10.84 -5.28
C ILE A 86 -2.25 -9.85 -6.45
N ASN A 87 -1.52 -10.18 -7.51
CA ASN A 87 -1.41 -9.33 -8.69
C ASN A 87 -2.74 -9.16 -9.43
N VAL A 88 -3.61 -10.18 -9.41
CA VAL A 88 -4.95 -10.12 -10.02
C VAL A 88 -5.82 -9.13 -9.25
N TYR A 89 -5.79 -9.21 -7.92
CA TYR A 89 -6.55 -8.31 -7.06
C TYR A 89 -6.04 -6.86 -7.10
N LEU A 90 -4.74 -6.66 -7.32
CA LEU A 90 -4.13 -5.33 -7.42
C LEU A 90 -4.27 -4.70 -8.82
N SER A 91 -4.60 -5.48 -9.86
CA SER A 91 -4.76 -4.98 -11.24
C SER A 91 -5.66 -3.73 -11.33
N PRO A 92 -6.91 -3.72 -10.81
CA PRO A 92 -7.76 -2.53 -10.91
C PRO A 92 -7.14 -1.31 -10.23
N LEU A 93 -6.47 -1.51 -9.09
CA LEU A 93 -5.79 -0.42 -8.38
C LEU A 93 -4.62 0.14 -9.19
N ILE A 94 -3.85 -0.73 -9.85
CA ILE A 94 -2.75 -0.30 -10.73
C ILE A 94 -3.28 0.48 -11.93
N ASP A 95 -4.40 0.04 -12.51
CA ASP A 95 -5.00 0.71 -13.67
C ASP A 95 -5.54 2.10 -13.29
N GLU A 96 -6.17 2.24 -12.12
CA GLU A 96 -6.56 3.55 -11.57
C GLU A 96 -5.34 4.45 -11.36
N LEU A 97 -4.27 3.94 -10.75
CA LEU A 97 -3.04 4.71 -10.50
C LEU A 97 -2.33 5.16 -11.77
N LYS A 98 -2.44 4.40 -12.87
CA LYS A 98 -1.89 4.79 -14.18
C LYS A 98 -2.75 5.81 -14.94
N SER A 99 -4.02 5.95 -14.56
CA SER A 99 -4.94 6.90 -15.19
C SER A 99 -4.84 8.32 -14.63
N LEU A 100 -4.18 8.48 -13.48
CA LEU A 100 -3.88 9.76 -12.82
C LEU A 100 -2.69 10.46 -13.49
#